data_AF-A0A4P8IVR7-F1
#
_entry.id   AF-A0A4P8IVR7-F1
#
_cell.length_a   1.000
_cell.length_b   1.000
_cell.length_c   1.000
_cell.angle_alpha   90.00
_cell.angle_beta   90.00
_cell.angle_gamma   90.00
#
_symmetry.space_group_name_H-M   'P 1'
#
loop_
_entity.id
_entity.type
_entity.pdbx_description
1 polymer ?
#
loop_
_entity_poly.entity_id
_entity_poly.type
_entity_poly.pdbx_seq_one_letter_code
_entity_poly.pdbx_strand_id
1 'polypeptide(L)'
;MKITGKLAVVASLIAGMGAASLAQAHGIWFAQRSNQLALIYGLGGDDLDVIKRQQKVKSVSAYDEQGKEVSTQLTPSGPLLVVNTDNQPAIVAGIMDNGLWSKTADGKWYNKGKDEVPNATISEHTFKYAVHLRRPLDGAMPVLPAQKLQIVPVGKQLPDQMGQPLTVRVLFDGKPAPGAKVQPDLLNDPDSEPLKTGADGTVTIKVRNQGLNVVVAILDTPPSEPAKTNSDEHEATLSFVLQHLPE
;
A
#
# COMPACT_ATOMS: atom_id res chain seq x y z
N MET A 1 -64.72 10.24 29.78
CA MET A 1 -64.15 11.42 29.08
C MET A 1 -62.68 11.12 28.81
N LYS A 2 -62.34 10.98 27.53
CA LYS A 2 -61.00 10.63 27.01
C LYS A 2 -60.02 11.79 27.28
N ILE A 3 -58.73 11.52 27.51
CA ILE A 3 -57.56 11.86 26.66
C ILE A 3 -56.43 12.15 27.66
N THR A 4 -55.16 11.73 27.60
CA THR A 4 -54.34 10.83 26.77
C THR A 4 -53.00 10.73 27.50
N GLY A 5 -52.39 9.55 27.54
CA GLY A 5 -51.00 9.38 27.96
C GLY A 5 -50.05 10.08 27.00
N LYS A 6 -49.04 10.76 27.54
CA LYS A 6 -47.86 11.17 26.76
C LYS A 6 -46.82 10.05 26.89
N LEU A 7 -46.82 9.14 25.92
CA LEU A 7 -45.64 8.34 25.61
C LEU A 7 -44.53 9.32 25.23
N ALA A 8 -43.50 9.43 26.07
CA ALA A 8 -42.24 10.01 25.64
C ALA A 8 -41.55 8.99 24.73
N VAL A 9 -41.72 9.16 23.42
CA VAL A 9 -40.89 8.47 22.42
C VAL A 9 -39.50 9.10 22.53
N VAL A 10 -38.60 8.44 23.25
CA VAL A 10 -37.17 8.72 23.12
C VAL A 10 -36.76 8.15 21.77
N ALA A 11 -36.53 9.04 20.80
CA ALA A 11 -35.98 8.66 19.51
C ALA A 11 -34.54 8.17 19.72
N SER A 12 -34.34 6.86 19.62
CA SER A 12 -33.02 6.24 19.55
C SER A 12 -32.34 6.63 18.24
N LEU A 13 -31.61 7.75 18.23
CA LEU A 13 -30.59 8.04 17.23
C LEU A 13 -29.32 7.28 17.60
N ILE A 14 -29.31 5.96 17.37
CA ILE A 14 -28.10 5.15 17.48
C ILE A 14 -27.44 5.10 16.11
N ALA A 15 -26.40 5.93 15.98
CA ALA A 15 -25.15 5.68 15.26
C ALA A 15 -25.24 4.83 13.98
N GLY A 16 -25.82 5.41 12.93
CA GLY A 16 -25.49 5.04 11.55
C GLY A 16 -24.34 5.90 11.02
N MET A 17 -23.22 6.02 11.75
CA MET A 17 -21.97 6.47 11.13
C MET A 17 -21.54 5.33 10.22
N GLY A 18 -21.99 5.42 8.97
CA GLY A 18 -21.64 4.49 7.93
C GLY A 18 -20.13 4.29 7.94
N ALA A 19 -19.73 3.02 7.97
CA ALA A 19 -18.44 2.59 7.46
C ALA A 19 -18.40 2.97 5.97
N ALA A 20 -18.19 4.26 5.69
CA ALA A 20 -17.84 4.75 4.37
C ALA A 20 -16.47 4.13 4.10
N SER A 21 -16.47 3.09 3.28
CA SER A 21 -15.33 2.25 2.96
C SER A 21 -14.10 3.10 2.63
N LEU A 22 -13.09 3.05 3.50
CA LEU A 22 -11.72 3.53 3.24
C LEU A 22 -10.97 2.65 2.22
N ALA A 23 -11.69 1.91 1.37
CA ALA A 23 -11.14 0.87 0.50
C ALA A 23 -10.07 1.37 -0.47
N GLN A 24 -9.99 2.69 -0.73
CA GLN A 24 -9.01 3.34 -1.60
C GLN A 24 -7.67 3.66 -0.91
N ALA A 25 -7.70 3.99 0.38
CA ALA A 25 -6.50 4.16 1.20
C ALA A 25 -5.81 2.81 1.52
N HIS A 26 -6.42 1.69 1.12
CA HIS A 26 -5.79 0.39 1.29
C HIS A 26 -4.64 0.22 0.31
N GLY A 27 -3.48 -0.09 0.86
CA GLY A 27 -2.30 -0.49 0.12
C GLY A 27 -2.17 -1.99 -0.03
N ILE A 28 -1.08 -2.38 -0.67
CA ILE A 28 -0.58 -3.75 -0.64
C ILE A 28 0.82 -3.79 -0.05
N TRP A 29 1.14 -4.81 0.72
CA TRP A 29 2.50 -5.09 1.19
C TRP A 29 2.67 -6.59 1.40
N PHE A 30 3.92 -7.05 1.55
CA PHE A 30 4.16 -8.43 1.99
C PHE A 30 4.52 -8.47 3.47
N ALA A 31 3.97 -9.48 4.16
CA ALA A 31 4.26 -9.76 5.55
C ALA A 31 4.10 -11.26 5.84
N GLN A 32 4.73 -11.72 6.91
CA GLN A 32 4.55 -13.09 7.39
C GLN A 32 3.16 -13.28 8.00
N ARG A 33 2.53 -14.42 7.69
CA ARG A 33 1.30 -14.94 8.29
C ARG A 33 1.52 -16.41 8.59
N SER A 34 1.63 -16.75 9.87
CA SER A 34 1.93 -18.12 10.31
C SER A 34 3.15 -18.72 9.61
N ASN A 35 4.24 -17.95 9.52
CA ASN A 35 5.50 -18.33 8.85
C ASN A 35 5.39 -18.51 7.31
N GLN A 36 4.31 -18.05 6.70
CA GLN A 36 4.18 -17.93 5.25
C GLN A 36 4.23 -16.48 4.82
N LEU A 37 5.06 -16.14 3.82
CA LEU A 37 5.04 -14.80 3.26
C LEU A 37 3.76 -14.63 2.43
N ALA A 38 2.92 -13.66 2.77
CA ALA A 38 1.67 -13.38 2.08
C ALA A 38 1.64 -11.96 1.52
N LEU A 39 0.94 -11.78 0.41
CA LEU A 39 0.52 -10.47 -0.09
C LEU A 39 -0.73 -10.03 0.71
N ILE A 40 -0.62 -8.90 1.38
CA ILE A 40 -1.68 -8.30 2.20
C ILE A 40 -2.34 -7.16 1.42
N TYR A 41 -3.65 -7.01 1.57
CA TYR A 41 -4.40 -5.85 1.11
C TYR A 41 -5.07 -5.21 2.33
N GLY A 42 -4.71 -3.98 2.67
CA GLY A 42 -5.01 -3.45 4.00
C GLY A 42 -4.64 -1.99 4.19
N LEU A 43 -4.89 -1.48 5.39
CA LEU A 43 -4.45 -0.18 5.88
C LEU A 43 -4.40 -0.23 7.40
N GLY A 44 -3.32 0.28 8.02
CA GLY A 44 -3.20 0.20 9.46
C GLY A 44 -3.19 -1.26 9.94
N GLY A 45 -4.07 -1.58 10.89
CA GLY A 45 -4.31 -2.95 11.36
C GLY A 45 -5.22 -3.79 10.48
N ASP A 46 -5.81 -3.22 9.42
CA ASP A 46 -6.70 -3.96 8.53
C ASP A 46 -5.91 -4.92 7.63
N ASP A 47 -6.35 -6.17 7.59
CA ASP A 47 -5.88 -7.23 6.70
C ASP A 47 -7.12 -7.85 6.07
N LEU A 48 -7.54 -7.29 4.94
CA LEU A 48 -8.76 -7.72 4.28
C LEU A 48 -8.50 -8.96 3.43
N ASP A 49 -9.55 -9.76 3.28
CA ASP A 49 -9.59 -10.90 2.36
C ASP A 49 -9.15 -10.48 0.93
N VAL A 50 -7.90 -10.82 0.60
CA VAL A 50 -7.26 -10.47 -0.66
C VAL A 50 -7.73 -11.39 -1.79
N ILE A 51 -8.28 -12.57 -1.49
CA ILE A 51 -8.81 -13.50 -2.49
C ILE A 51 -9.95 -12.87 -3.28
N LYS A 52 -10.81 -12.08 -2.63
CA LYS A 52 -11.88 -11.31 -3.30
C LYS A 52 -11.37 -10.29 -4.32
N ARG A 53 -10.07 -10.00 -4.29
CA ARG A 53 -9.38 -9.02 -5.13
C ARG A 53 -8.26 -9.64 -5.95
N GLN A 54 -8.11 -10.97 -5.98
CA GLN A 54 -7.00 -11.63 -6.66
C GLN A 54 -6.89 -11.27 -8.15
N GLN A 55 -8.03 -11.05 -8.83
CA GLN A 55 -8.11 -10.63 -10.23
C GLN A 55 -7.51 -9.23 -10.49
N LYS A 56 -7.36 -8.42 -9.44
CA LYS A 56 -6.72 -7.11 -9.48
C LYS A 56 -5.19 -7.22 -9.39
N VAL A 57 -4.67 -8.29 -8.81
CA VAL A 57 -3.23 -8.58 -8.78
C VAL A 57 -2.78 -8.94 -10.18
N LYS A 58 -1.89 -8.13 -10.75
CA LYS A 58 -1.41 -8.27 -12.13
C LYS A 58 -0.17 -9.13 -12.22
N SER A 59 0.69 -9.06 -11.21
CA SER A 59 1.90 -9.88 -11.17
C SER A 59 2.47 -10.00 -9.76
N VAL A 60 3.24 -11.08 -9.58
CA VAL A 60 4.26 -11.22 -8.55
C VAL A 60 5.57 -11.56 -9.25
N SER A 61 6.67 -11.03 -8.75
CA SER A 61 8.03 -11.32 -9.24
C SER A 61 8.95 -11.45 -8.04
N ALA A 62 10.08 -12.12 -8.23
CA ALA A 62 11.05 -12.30 -7.16
C ALA A 62 12.47 -12.31 -7.70
N TYR A 63 13.41 -11.88 -6.86
CA TYR A 63 14.81 -11.70 -7.23
C TYR A 63 15.73 -12.21 -6.12
N ASP A 64 16.90 -12.72 -6.49
CA ASP A 64 17.97 -13.06 -5.56
C ASP A 64 18.72 -11.82 -5.04
N GLU A 65 19.78 -12.05 -4.26
CA GLU A 65 20.59 -11.01 -3.61
C GLU A 65 21.33 -10.10 -4.61
N GLN A 66 21.54 -10.59 -5.83
CA GLN A 66 22.19 -9.88 -6.92
C GLN A 66 21.17 -9.19 -7.84
N GLY A 67 19.88 -9.29 -7.53
CA GLY A 67 18.80 -8.71 -8.34
C GLY A 67 18.45 -9.52 -9.58
N LYS A 68 18.90 -10.78 -9.68
CA LYS A 68 18.52 -11.67 -10.78
C LYS A 68 17.18 -12.32 -10.46
N GLU A 69 16.31 -12.37 -11.45
CA GLU A 69 14.97 -12.94 -11.31
C GLU A 69 15.03 -14.44 -10.98
N VAL A 70 14.18 -14.85 -10.03
CA VAL A 70 13.94 -16.25 -9.65
C VAL A 70 12.45 -16.55 -9.71
N SER A 71 12.10 -17.81 -9.98
CA SER A 71 10.69 -18.21 -10.11
C SER A 71 9.95 -18.05 -8.77
N THR A 72 8.74 -17.50 -8.85
CA THR A 72 7.78 -17.39 -7.74
C THR A 72 6.35 -17.37 -8.29
N GLN A 73 5.38 -17.58 -7.42
CA GLN A 73 3.96 -17.48 -7.72
C GLN A 73 3.17 -17.15 -6.46
N LEU A 74 1.97 -16.59 -6.63
CA LEU A 74 1.00 -16.49 -5.54
C LEU A 74 0.07 -17.70 -5.57
N THR A 75 -0.22 -18.27 -4.41
CA THR A 75 -1.16 -19.38 -4.26
C THR A 75 -2.18 -19.06 -3.18
N PRO A 76 -3.50 -19.20 -3.44
CA PRO A 76 -4.53 -19.06 -2.41
C PRO A 76 -4.32 -20.01 -1.24
N SER A 77 -4.45 -19.49 -0.02
CA SER A 77 -4.47 -20.26 1.23
C SER A 77 -5.43 -19.60 2.22
N GLY A 78 -6.66 -20.11 2.32
CA GLY A 78 -7.72 -19.45 3.07
C GLY A 78 -7.98 -18.03 2.53
N PRO A 79 -7.95 -16.97 3.37
CA PRO A 79 -8.14 -15.59 2.92
C PRO A 79 -6.85 -14.93 2.37
N LEU A 80 -5.75 -15.67 2.26
CA LEU A 80 -4.42 -15.15 1.90
C LEU A 80 -4.00 -15.54 0.48
N LEU A 81 -3.22 -14.68 -0.16
CA LEU A 81 -2.37 -15.03 -1.29
C LEU A 81 -0.93 -15.23 -0.79
N VAL A 82 -0.48 -16.48 -0.72
CA VAL A 82 0.85 -16.85 -0.22
C VAL A 82 1.86 -16.88 -1.37
N VAL A 83 3.04 -16.30 -1.12
CA VAL A 83 4.17 -16.30 -2.04
C VAL A 83 4.90 -17.63 -1.95
N ASN A 84 5.15 -18.29 -3.09
CA ASN A 84 6.13 -19.38 -3.14
C ASN A 84 7.54 -18.81 -2.94
N THR A 85 8.21 -19.25 -1.87
CA THR A 85 9.57 -18.84 -1.52
C THR A 85 10.60 -19.98 -1.61
N ASP A 86 10.32 -21.04 -2.36
CA ASP A 86 11.17 -22.24 -2.46
C ASP A 86 12.55 -21.90 -3.05
N ASN A 87 12.59 -20.98 -4.02
CA ASN A 87 13.83 -20.43 -4.59
C ASN A 87 14.51 -19.39 -3.68
N GLN A 88 14.05 -19.27 -2.43
CA GLN A 88 14.56 -18.39 -1.38
C GLN A 88 14.84 -16.95 -1.85
N PRO A 89 13.90 -16.23 -2.49
CA PRO A 89 14.20 -14.89 -3.01
C PRO A 89 14.66 -13.89 -1.94
N ALA A 90 15.52 -12.94 -2.30
CA ALA A 90 15.88 -11.81 -1.45
C ALA A 90 14.85 -10.68 -1.53
N ILE A 91 14.27 -10.49 -2.72
CA ILE A 91 13.27 -9.47 -3.02
C ILE A 91 12.02 -10.16 -3.54
N VAL A 92 10.85 -9.74 -3.06
CA VAL A 92 9.56 -10.08 -3.66
C VAL A 92 8.84 -8.80 -4.03
N ALA A 93 8.28 -8.73 -5.23
CA ALA A 93 7.57 -7.57 -5.72
C ALA A 93 6.18 -7.94 -6.26
N GLY A 94 5.19 -7.09 -6.01
CA GLY A 94 3.81 -7.28 -6.43
C GLY A 94 3.26 -6.04 -7.12
N ILE A 95 2.34 -6.24 -8.06
CA ILE A 95 1.63 -5.17 -8.76
C ILE A 95 0.14 -5.47 -8.71
N MET A 96 -0.65 -4.49 -8.28
CA MET A 96 -2.10 -4.52 -8.31
C MET A 96 -2.61 -3.29 -9.06
N ASP A 97 -3.51 -3.52 -10.01
CA ASP A 97 -4.37 -2.47 -10.54
C ASP A 97 -5.63 -2.47 -9.67
N ASN A 98 -5.74 -1.52 -8.75
CA ASN A 98 -6.85 -1.46 -7.83
C ASN A 98 -8.11 -0.82 -8.46
N GLY A 99 -8.03 -0.41 -9.73
CA GLY A 99 -9.15 0.04 -10.54
C GLY A 99 -9.54 1.49 -10.31
N LEU A 100 -10.71 1.83 -10.88
CA LEU A 100 -11.28 3.16 -10.86
C LEU A 100 -12.05 3.41 -9.56
N TRP A 101 -11.89 4.57 -8.97
CA TRP A 101 -12.62 4.99 -7.78
C TRP A 101 -13.15 6.40 -7.98
N SER A 102 -14.42 6.59 -7.63
CA SER A 102 -15.06 7.91 -7.65
C SER A 102 -15.74 8.19 -6.33
N LYS A 103 -15.52 9.40 -5.81
CA LYS A 103 -16.15 9.90 -4.58
C LYS A 103 -17.15 10.98 -4.91
N THR A 104 -18.39 10.83 -4.44
CA THR A 104 -19.43 11.86 -4.56
C THR A 104 -19.34 12.89 -3.42
N ALA A 105 -20.01 14.03 -3.59
CA ALA A 105 -19.99 15.12 -2.59
C ALA A 105 -20.53 14.71 -1.20
N ASP A 106 -21.37 13.67 -1.12
CA ASP A 106 -21.85 13.08 0.14
C ASP A 106 -20.84 12.11 0.78
N GLY A 107 -19.65 11.97 0.19
CA GLY A 107 -18.53 11.20 0.73
C GLY A 107 -18.52 9.72 0.36
N LYS A 108 -19.50 9.24 -0.41
CA LYS A 108 -19.57 7.82 -0.80
C LYS A 108 -18.59 7.50 -1.93
N TRP A 109 -17.99 6.32 -1.82
CA TRP A 109 -17.06 5.77 -2.80
C TRP A 109 -17.71 4.73 -3.69
N TYR A 110 -17.38 4.78 -4.97
CA TYR A 110 -17.83 3.85 -6.00
C TYR A 110 -16.61 3.33 -6.76
N ASN A 111 -16.51 2.02 -6.95
CA ASN A 111 -15.47 1.40 -7.77
C ASN A 111 -15.82 1.52 -9.27
N LYS A 112 -15.85 2.76 -9.76
CA LYS A 112 -16.28 3.22 -11.09
C LYS A 112 -15.60 4.56 -11.44
N GLY A 113 -15.54 4.87 -12.73
CA GLY A 113 -15.08 6.19 -13.21
C GLY A 113 -16.15 7.28 -13.17
N LYS A 114 -15.75 8.53 -13.40
CA LYS A 114 -16.64 9.71 -13.45
C LYS A 114 -17.60 9.71 -14.64
N ASP A 115 -17.32 8.90 -15.65
CA ASP A 115 -18.21 8.63 -16.77
C ASP A 115 -19.47 7.86 -16.34
N GLU A 116 -19.36 7.01 -15.32
CA GLU A 116 -20.50 6.31 -14.72
C GLU A 116 -21.02 6.98 -13.44
N VAL A 117 -20.23 7.87 -12.83
CA VAL A 117 -20.57 8.61 -11.60
C VAL A 117 -20.49 10.12 -11.89
N PRO A 118 -21.50 10.69 -12.59
CA PRO A 118 -21.42 12.05 -13.13
C PRO A 118 -21.36 13.16 -12.07
N ASN A 119 -21.71 12.86 -10.82
CA ASN A 119 -21.63 13.77 -9.68
C ASN A 119 -20.39 13.54 -8.79
N ALA A 120 -19.38 12.81 -9.30
CA ALA A 120 -18.11 12.61 -8.61
C ALA A 120 -17.37 13.94 -8.43
N THR A 121 -16.90 14.21 -7.22
CA THR A 121 -16.02 15.32 -6.88
C THR A 121 -14.55 14.93 -6.92
N ILE A 122 -14.27 13.64 -6.79
CA ILE A 122 -12.94 13.02 -6.94
C ILE A 122 -13.14 11.78 -7.82
N SER A 123 -12.25 11.56 -8.78
CA SER A 123 -12.24 10.35 -9.59
C SER A 123 -10.81 10.00 -10.00
N GLU A 124 -10.39 8.77 -9.74
CA GLU A 124 -9.00 8.35 -9.88
C GLU A 124 -8.86 6.89 -10.31
N HIS A 125 -7.76 6.57 -10.99
CA HIS A 125 -7.33 5.19 -11.22
C HIS A 125 -6.18 4.88 -10.26
N THR A 126 -6.38 3.90 -9.38
CA THR A 126 -5.40 3.56 -8.34
C THR A 126 -4.55 2.35 -8.72
N PHE A 127 -3.23 2.53 -8.69
CA PHE A 127 -2.23 1.48 -8.89
C PHE A 127 -1.42 1.27 -7.63
N LYS A 128 -1.27 0.01 -7.21
CA LYS A 128 -0.57 -0.35 -5.99
C LYS A 128 0.63 -1.25 -6.31
N TYR A 129 1.77 -0.95 -5.72
CA TYR A 129 3.04 -1.66 -5.90
C TYR A 129 3.57 -2.06 -4.53
N ALA A 130 4.08 -3.28 -4.40
CA ALA A 130 4.71 -3.74 -3.18
C ALA A 130 6.12 -4.25 -3.48
N VAL A 131 7.06 -3.94 -2.60
CA VAL A 131 8.38 -4.56 -2.53
C VAL A 131 8.60 -5.04 -1.12
N HIS A 132 9.11 -6.26 -0.98
CA HIS A 132 9.56 -6.80 0.29
C HIS A 132 11.00 -7.28 0.22
N LEU A 133 11.83 -6.78 1.15
CA LEU A 133 13.20 -7.22 1.35
C LEU A 133 13.21 -8.30 2.44
N ARG A 134 13.48 -9.54 2.04
CA ARG A 134 13.53 -10.72 2.94
C ARG A 134 14.86 -10.86 3.67
N ARG A 135 15.93 -10.29 3.11
CA ARG A 135 17.31 -10.35 3.62
C ARG A 135 18.13 -9.20 3.02
N PRO A 136 19.31 -8.88 3.58
CA PRO A 136 20.23 -7.91 3.00
C PRO A 136 20.57 -8.24 1.55
N LEU A 137 20.85 -7.22 0.73
CA LEU A 137 21.25 -7.38 -0.66
C LEU A 137 22.77 -7.24 -0.80
N ASP A 138 23.34 -7.88 -1.83
CA ASP A 138 24.76 -7.74 -2.16
C ASP A 138 24.95 -6.54 -3.10
N GLY A 139 24.61 -5.35 -2.61
CA GLY A 139 24.68 -4.11 -3.37
C GLY A 139 23.46 -3.21 -3.19
N ALA A 140 23.27 -2.30 -4.15
CA ALA A 140 22.09 -1.45 -4.19
C ALA A 140 20.87 -2.26 -4.65
N MET A 141 19.70 -1.93 -4.13
CA MET A 141 18.47 -2.54 -4.60
C MET A 141 18.25 -2.21 -6.09
N PRO A 142 17.90 -3.22 -6.93
CA PRO A 142 17.67 -3.00 -8.35
C PRO A 142 16.41 -2.17 -8.59
N VAL A 143 16.43 -1.38 -9.67
CA VAL A 143 15.22 -0.77 -10.22
C VAL A 143 14.40 -1.87 -10.88
N LEU A 144 13.12 -1.98 -10.52
CA LEU A 144 12.21 -3.00 -11.03
C LEU A 144 11.36 -2.38 -12.15
N PRO A 145 11.71 -2.58 -13.44
CA PRO A 145 11.11 -1.81 -14.54
C PRO A 145 9.61 -2.08 -14.74
N ALA A 146 9.07 -3.16 -14.18
CA ALA A 146 7.64 -3.44 -14.22
C ALA A 146 6.82 -2.54 -13.27
N GLN A 147 7.42 -2.00 -12.20
CA GLN A 147 6.76 -1.09 -11.29
C GLN A 147 6.94 0.35 -11.77
N LYS A 148 5.83 1.05 -12.01
CA LYS A 148 5.90 2.47 -12.37
C LYS A 148 6.37 3.29 -11.18
N LEU A 149 5.81 3.07 -9.99
CA LEU A 149 6.27 3.70 -8.76
C LEU A 149 7.02 2.68 -7.89
N GLN A 150 8.20 3.05 -7.41
CA GLN A 150 9.05 2.18 -6.59
C GLN A 150 9.72 2.98 -5.48
N ILE A 151 9.83 2.39 -4.28
CA ILE A 151 10.68 2.89 -3.20
C ILE A 151 11.96 2.05 -3.17
N VAL A 152 13.11 2.72 -3.19
CA VAL A 152 14.44 2.10 -3.20
C VAL A 152 15.27 2.64 -2.02
N PRO A 153 15.77 1.79 -1.10
CA PRO A 153 16.77 2.23 -0.12
C PRO A 153 18.04 2.74 -0.82
N VAL A 154 18.58 3.88 -0.38
CA VAL A 154 19.81 4.44 -0.96
C VAL A 154 21.07 3.76 -0.43
N GLY A 155 21.02 3.24 0.81
CA GLY A 155 22.12 2.52 1.43
C GLY A 155 22.25 1.07 0.96
N LYS A 156 23.44 0.48 1.13
CA LYS A 156 23.69 -0.96 0.89
C LYS A 156 23.07 -1.85 1.97
N GLN A 157 22.87 -1.31 3.16
CA GLN A 157 22.29 -1.99 4.30
C GLN A 157 21.12 -1.16 4.82
N LEU A 158 20.03 -1.84 5.18
CA LEU A 158 18.98 -1.23 5.96
C LEU A 158 19.48 -0.99 7.39
N PRO A 159 18.93 0.02 8.09
CA PRO A 159 19.14 0.16 9.52
C PRO A 159 18.76 -1.13 10.26
N ASP A 160 19.41 -1.41 11.38
CA ASP A 160 19.17 -2.60 12.21
C ASP A 160 18.33 -2.31 13.45
N GLN A 161 18.15 -1.03 13.79
CA GLN A 161 17.42 -0.58 14.96
C GLN A 161 16.33 0.43 14.63
N MET A 162 15.24 0.32 15.37
CA MET A 162 14.20 1.34 15.42
C MET A 162 14.80 2.73 15.75
N GLY A 163 14.27 3.78 15.11
CA GLY A 163 14.67 5.16 15.31
C GLY A 163 15.87 5.62 14.49
N GLN A 164 16.66 4.70 13.93
CA GLN A 164 17.75 5.04 13.02
C GLN A 164 17.22 5.66 11.71
N PRO A 165 18.01 6.53 11.05
CA PRO A 165 17.62 7.14 9.79
C PRO A 165 17.68 6.14 8.64
N LEU A 166 16.64 6.12 7.81
CA LEU A 166 16.59 5.40 6.54
C LEU A 166 16.38 6.43 5.42
N THR A 167 17.34 6.53 4.50
CA THR A 167 17.16 7.31 3.28
C THR A 167 16.62 6.41 2.17
N VAL A 168 15.47 6.80 1.64
CA VAL A 168 14.85 6.14 0.48
C VAL A 168 14.83 7.10 -0.70
N ARG A 169 14.84 6.52 -1.90
CA ARG A 169 14.57 7.21 -3.17
C ARG A 169 13.27 6.66 -3.74
N VAL A 170 12.34 7.55 -4.06
CA VAL A 170 11.15 7.21 -4.82
C VAL A 170 11.45 7.41 -6.30
N LEU A 171 11.13 6.39 -7.09
CA LEU A 171 11.28 6.39 -8.54
C LEU A 171 9.89 6.30 -9.19
N PHE A 172 9.68 7.10 -10.24
CA PHE A 172 8.56 6.98 -11.15
C PHE A 172 9.06 6.71 -12.57
N ASP A 173 8.62 5.62 -13.19
CA ASP A 173 9.11 5.08 -14.46
C ASP A 173 10.65 4.98 -14.48
N GLY A 174 11.22 4.49 -13.37
CA GLY A 174 12.66 4.31 -13.18
C GLY A 174 13.46 5.60 -12.96
N LYS A 175 12.82 6.76 -12.90
CA LYS A 175 13.47 8.08 -12.70
C LYS A 175 13.13 8.67 -11.33
N PRO A 176 14.01 9.49 -10.73
CA PRO A 176 13.69 10.20 -9.50
C PRO A 176 12.34 10.92 -9.54
N ALA A 177 11.50 10.70 -8.53
CA ALA A 177 10.19 11.32 -8.40
C ALA A 177 10.20 12.40 -7.31
N PRO A 178 10.43 13.68 -7.64
CA PRO A 178 10.39 14.77 -6.66
C PRO A 178 8.95 15.05 -6.21
N GLY A 179 8.78 15.43 -4.94
CA GLY A 179 7.48 15.77 -4.37
C GLY A 179 6.56 14.58 -4.05
N ALA A 180 7.00 13.34 -4.26
CA ALA A 180 6.29 12.15 -3.83
C ALA A 180 6.10 12.18 -2.30
N LYS A 181 4.89 11.87 -1.85
CA LYS A 181 4.51 11.86 -0.42
C LYS A 181 4.99 10.55 0.18
N VAL A 182 5.76 10.57 1.26
CA VAL A 182 6.32 9.39 1.91
C VAL A 182 5.94 9.37 3.38
N GLN A 183 5.32 8.28 3.83
CA GLN A 183 5.03 8.04 5.24
C GLN A 183 5.81 6.80 5.71
N PRO A 184 6.39 6.86 6.92
CA PRO A 184 7.29 5.81 7.38
C PRO A 184 6.59 4.55 7.91
N ASP A 185 5.28 4.60 8.17
CA ASP A 185 4.55 3.50 8.78
C ASP A 185 3.07 3.45 8.36
N LEU A 186 2.77 2.60 7.37
CA LEU A 186 1.40 2.34 6.92
C LEU A 186 0.57 1.53 7.93
N LEU A 187 1.21 0.84 8.88
CA LEU A 187 0.55 -0.12 9.78
C LEU A 187 0.08 0.51 11.08
N ASN A 188 0.89 1.39 11.66
CA ASN A 188 0.61 1.96 12.99
C ASN A 188 0.28 3.45 12.95
N ASP A 189 0.60 4.13 11.85
CA ASP A 189 0.39 5.57 11.72
C ASP A 189 0.04 5.98 10.26
N PRO A 190 -1.02 5.38 9.67
CA PRO A 190 -1.40 5.63 8.28
C PRO A 190 -1.85 7.07 8.02
N ASP A 191 -2.19 7.84 9.06
CA ASP A 191 -2.62 9.23 8.98
C ASP A 191 -1.49 10.25 9.25
N SER A 192 -0.24 9.76 9.42
CA SER A 192 0.91 10.63 9.66
C SER A 192 1.11 11.66 8.54
N GLU A 193 1.51 12.88 8.91
CA GLU A 193 1.89 13.92 7.95
C GLU A 193 3.02 13.40 7.02
N PRO A 194 2.79 13.34 5.69
CA PRO A 194 3.78 12.79 4.78
C PRO A 194 4.98 13.74 4.62
N LEU A 195 6.17 13.15 4.58
CA LEU A 195 7.35 13.86 4.09
C LEU A 195 7.31 13.91 2.56
N LYS A 196 8.05 14.84 1.95
CA LYS A 196 8.16 14.92 0.49
C LYS A 196 9.58 14.65 0.03
N THR A 197 9.71 13.94 -1.07
CA THR A 197 11.00 13.72 -1.72
C THR A 197 11.57 15.01 -2.32
N GLY A 198 12.88 15.16 -2.25
CA GLY A 198 13.63 16.24 -2.88
C GLY A 198 13.79 16.07 -4.39
N ALA A 199 14.55 16.97 -5.02
CA ALA A 199 14.76 17.01 -6.48
C ALA A 199 15.35 15.72 -7.07
N ASP A 200 16.17 15.00 -6.30
CA ASP A 200 16.77 13.71 -6.68
C ASP A 200 15.91 12.50 -6.25
N GLY A 201 14.64 12.75 -5.88
CA GLY A 201 13.68 11.75 -5.46
C GLY A 201 13.93 11.18 -4.07
N THR A 202 14.88 11.72 -3.29
CA THR A 202 15.21 11.18 -1.96
C THR A 202 14.48 11.86 -0.81
N VAL A 203 14.26 11.10 0.26
CA VAL A 203 13.83 11.60 1.58
C VAL A 203 14.43 10.71 2.66
N THR A 204 14.78 11.30 3.80
CA THR A 204 15.22 10.55 4.99
C THR A 204 14.07 10.47 5.98
N ILE A 205 13.72 9.24 6.37
CA ILE A 205 12.72 8.94 7.39
C ILE A 205 13.40 8.30 8.60
N LYS A 206 12.69 8.22 9.74
CA LYS A 206 13.11 7.40 10.87
C LYS A 206 12.44 6.04 10.77
N VAL A 207 13.19 4.96 10.97
CA VAL A 207 12.62 3.61 11.06
C VAL A 207 11.70 3.54 12.28
N ARG A 208 10.48 3.03 12.08
CA ARG A 208 9.40 3.16 13.08
C ARG A 208 9.26 1.96 14.00
N ASN A 209 9.68 0.77 13.56
CA ASN A 209 9.43 -0.47 14.29
C ASN A 209 10.69 -1.34 14.42
N GLN A 210 10.88 -1.94 15.60
CA GLN A 210 11.74 -3.12 15.76
C GLN A 210 10.90 -4.35 15.40
N GLY A 211 11.01 -4.81 14.16
CA GLY A 211 10.10 -5.80 13.57
C GLY A 211 9.67 -5.38 12.16
N LEU A 212 8.43 -5.67 11.79
CA LEU A 212 7.89 -5.32 10.48
C LEU A 212 7.80 -3.80 10.31
N ASN A 213 8.40 -3.30 9.23
CA ASN A 213 8.26 -1.93 8.76
C ASN A 213 7.59 -1.97 7.38
N VAL A 214 6.66 -1.04 7.14
CA VAL A 214 6.00 -0.84 5.84
C VAL A 214 5.99 0.65 5.56
N VAL A 215 6.97 1.09 4.75
CA VAL A 215 7.05 2.47 4.27
C VAL A 215 6.15 2.58 3.05
N VAL A 216 5.40 3.68 2.94
CA VAL A 216 4.52 3.95 1.79
C VAL A 216 4.94 5.24 1.10
N ALA A 217 4.82 5.26 -0.23
CA ALA A 217 4.99 6.44 -1.05
C ALA A 217 3.80 6.58 -2.00
N ILE A 218 3.26 7.80 -2.12
CA ILE A 218 2.14 8.13 -3.00
C ILE A 218 2.58 9.21 -3.99
N LEU A 219 2.22 9.02 -5.26
CA LEU A 219 2.42 9.98 -6.33
C LEU A 219 1.17 10.05 -7.23
N ASP A 220 0.58 11.24 -7.29
CA ASP A 220 -0.51 11.56 -8.21
C ASP A 220 0.04 12.01 -9.55
N THR A 221 -0.54 11.53 -10.65
CA THR A 221 -0.17 11.89 -12.01
C THR A 221 -1.39 12.25 -12.85
N PRO A 222 -1.21 12.94 -14.01
CA PRO A 222 -2.31 13.13 -14.95
C PRO A 222 -2.95 11.79 -15.36
N PRO A 223 -4.27 11.77 -15.59
CA PRO A 223 -4.97 10.52 -15.83
C PRO A 223 -4.57 9.91 -17.17
N SER A 224 -4.35 8.59 -17.19
CA SER A 224 -4.14 7.83 -18.42
C SER A 224 -5.43 7.71 -19.26
N GLU A 225 -6.60 7.73 -18.59
CA GLU A 225 -7.92 7.77 -19.23
C GLU A 225 -8.74 9.00 -18.78
N PRO A 226 -8.46 10.21 -19.31
CA PRO A 226 -9.11 11.45 -18.86
C PRO A 226 -10.64 11.48 -18.99
N ALA A 227 -11.21 10.60 -19.83
CA ALA A 227 -12.65 10.41 -19.91
C ALA A 227 -13.23 9.84 -18.61
N LYS A 228 -12.50 8.92 -17.96
CA LYS A 228 -12.95 8.13 -16.80
C LYS A 228 -12.46 8.67 -15.46
N THR A 229 -11.32 9.35 -15.42
CA THR A 229 -10.72 9.82 -14.15
C THR A 229 -10.17 11.24 -14.27
N ASN A 230 -9.89 11.86 -13.12
CA ASN A 230 -9.23 13.15 -13.01
C ASN A 230 -7.72 13.03 -12.76
N SER A 231 -7.29 11.90 -12.21
CA SER A 231 -5.88 11.57 -11.91
C SER A 231 -5.64 10.07 -11.92
N ASP A 232 -4.38 9.69 -12.02
CA ASP A 232 -3.92 8.35 -11.66
C ASP A 232 -3.12 8.45 -10.35
N GLU A 233 -3.51 7.68 -9.34
CA GLU A 233 -2.79 7.56 -8.07
C GLU A 233 -1.88 6.33 -8.14
N HIS A 234 -0.59 6.53 -7.91
CA HIS A 234 0.36 5.45 -7.71
C HIS A 234 0.76 5.38 -6.24
N GLU A 235 0.63 4.20 -5.65
CA GLU A 235 1.05 3.94 -4.27
C GLU A 235 2.03 2.76 -4.26
N ALA A 236 3.22 2.97 -3.70
CA ALA A 236 4.25 1.95 -3.57
C ALA A 236 4.54 1.70 -2.09
N THR A 237 4.74 0.44 -1.72
CA THR A 237 5.23 0.07 -0.39
C THR A 237 6.59 -0.60 -0.44
N LEU A 238 7.40 -0.34 0.57
CA LEU A 238 8.63 -1.07 0.87
C LEU A 238 8.48 -1.68 2.26
N SER A 239 8.46 -3.01 2.33
CA SER A 239 8.44 -3.73 3.60
C SER A 239 9.72 -4.49 3.89
N PHE A 240 10.11 -4.53 5.15
CA PHE A 240 11.27 -5.26 5.67
C PHE A 240 11.08 -5.54 7.16
N VAL A 241 11.87 -6.46 7.71
CA VAL A 241 11.79 -6.84 9.13
C VAL A 241 13.13 -6.59 9.80
N LEU A 242 13.14 -5.82 10.89
CA LEU A 242 14.27 -5.74 11.80
C LEU A 242 14.20 -6.87 12.81
N GLN A 243 15.32 -7.56 13.03
CA GLN A 243 15.40 -8.66 14.00
C GLN A 243 15.21 -8.12 15.42
N HIS A 244 14.45 -8.83 16.26
CA HIS A 244 14.42 -8.53 17.68
C HIS A 244 15.70 -9.02 18.36
N LEU A 245 15.97 -8.52 19.57
CA LEU A 245 17.06 -9.05 20.38
C LEU A 245 16.81 -10.53 20.69
N PRO A 246 17.86 -11.37 20.77
CA PRO A 246 17.70 -12.76 21.19
C PRO A 246 16.90 -12.86 22.50
N GLU A 247 16.03 -13.87 22.58
CA GLU A 247 15.28 -14.22 23.78
C GLU A 247 16.17 -14.88 24.85
#